data_AF-A0A6J4R3B8-F1
#
_entry.id   AF-A0A6J4R3B8-F1
#
_cell.length_a   1.000
_cell.length_b   1.000
_cell.length_c   1.000
_cell.angle_alpha   90.00
_cell.angle_beta   90.00
_cell.angle_gamma   90.00
#
_symmetry.space_group_name_H-M   'P 1'
#
loop_
_entity.id
_entity.type
_entity.pdbx_description
1 polymer ?
#
loop_
_entity_poly.entity_id
_entity_poly.type
_entity_poly.pdbx_seq_one_letter_code
_entity_poly.pdbx_strand_id
1 'polypeptide(L)'
;RSRSRSRRPAIHDARVTAPAAAVALLAGAIMAVGDEPARPAGPLPQALEISSGAVRIAYPSTWQPLSDAESPAGLSLQAPLGLAPRPGVEAQPHSRLFAGMVPESGPSLLPLDLERRIERTGNRETVRLGTHEAYRYRDVTLSGQDVASTLYTVPTSGGVAMIACSAPRFVDTLEGQCEAMATTLRLSGVESLPLGPNAAYGRLVSGVLVRLDDARRHGRQWLRLAKRAPGQARRAADLETAFRGAAARLASSGSRAGTGEIHRALVESLRGIRNGYGELATAAAAGDRRRYDAARRIVSAREARLSRVLERMRRLGYRLR
;
A
#
# COMPACT_ATOMS: atom_id res chain seq x y z
N ARG A 1 20.40 64.15 0.14
CA ARG A 1 20.17 64.96 -1.10
C ARG A 1 20.39 64.01 -2.28
N SER A 2 19.62 63.89 -3.35
CA SER A 2 18.36 64.45 -3.84
C SER A 2 18.08 63.74 -5.19
N ARG A 3 16.88 63.16 -5.36
CA ARG A 3 16.05 62.98 -6.59
C ARG A 3 16.70 62.35 -7.84
N SER A 4 16.31 61.14 -8.26
CA SER A 4 15.14 60.79 -9.11
C SER A 4 15.11 61.44 -10.51
N ARG A 5 15.11 60.62 -11.58
CA ARG A 5 14.07 60.60 -12.63
C ARG A 5 14.31 59.54 -13.72
N SER A 6 13.21 58.81 -13.96
CA SER A 6 12.85 57.96 -15.09
C SER A 6 12.95 58.69 -16.44
N ARG A 7 13.22 57.93 -17.53
CA ARG A 7 12.63 58.11 -18.87
C ARG A 7 12.82 56.85 -19.76
N ARG A 8 11.72 56.12 -20.01
CA ARG A 8 11.39 55.51 -21.32
C ARG A 8 10.72 56.62 -22.18
N PRO A 9 10.36 56.47 -23.48
CA PRO A 9 10.41 55.32 -24.41
C PRO A 9 10.93 55.68 -25.83
N ALA A 10 11.00 54.70 -26.74
CA ALA A 10 10.75 54.92 -28.16
C ALA A 10 10.07 53.67 -28.75
N ILE A 11 8.90 53.91 -29.31
CA ILE A 11 8.00 52.97 -29.97
C ILE A 11 8.39 52.98 -31.45
N HIS A 12 8.58 51.80 -32.05
CA HIS A 12 8.56 51.64 -33.50
C HIS A 12 7.42 50.69 -33.87
N ASP A 13 6.33 51.29 -34.35
CA ASP A 13 5.34 50.64 -35.19
C ASP A 13 5.95 50.36 -36.57
N ALA A 14 5.90 49.12 -37.04
CA ALA A 14 5.99 48.81 -38.46
C ALA A 14 5.34 47.44 -38.78
N ARG A 15 4.05 47.53 -39.12
CA ARG A 15 3.33 46.84 -40.21
C ARG A 15 3.55 45.34 -40.44
N VAL A 16 2.42 44.66 -40.25
CA VAL A 16 1.93 43.39 -40.80
C VAL A 16 2.34 43.12 -42.25
N THR A 17 2.89 41.93 -42.48
CA THR A 17 2.78 41.13 -43.73
C THR A 17 2.83 39.65 -43.34
N ALA A 18 1.72 38.95 -43.51
CA ALA A 18 1.61 37.51 -43.30
C ALA A 18 1.95 36.75 -44.60
N PRO A 19 2.75 35.67 -44.54
CA PRO A 19 2.68 34.62 -45.54
C PRO A 19 2.00 33.38 -44.95
N ALA A 20 0.95 32.93 -45.65
CA ALA A 20 0.34 31.63 -45.45
C ALA A 20 1.34 30.52 -45.78
N ALA A 21 1.74 29.73 -44.78
CA ALA A 21 2.55 28.54 -44.98
C ALA A 21 1.65 27.30 -44.80
N ALA A 22 1.43 26.58 -45.91
CA ALA A 22 0.78 25.29 -45.94
C ALA A 22 1.64 24.25 -45.21
N VAL A 23 1.08 23.59 -44.20
CA VAL A 23 1.71 22.45 -43.52
C VAL A 23 1.32 21.18 -44.27
N ALA A 24 2.26 20.62 -45.02
CA ALA A 24 2.13 19.29 -45.62
C ALA A 24 2.33 18.23 -44.51
N LEU A 25 1.27 17.46 -44.24
CA LEU A 25 1.30 16.28 -43.39
C LEU A 25 1.97 15.12 -44.14
N LEU A 26 3.23 14.82 -43.78
CA LEU A 26 3.88 13.56 -44.13
C LEU A 26 3.48 12.50 -43.08
N ALA A 27 2.56 11.61 -43.45
CA ALA A 27 2.25 10.42 -42.69
C ALA A 27 3.36 9.36 -42.91
N GLY A 28 4.27 9.24 -41.94
CA GLY A 28 5.20 8.13 -41.85
C GLY A 28 4.54 6.94 -41.16
N ALA A 29 4.33 5.84 -41.89
CA ALA A 29 3.86 4.58 -41.34
C ALA A 29 5.00 3.88 -40.58
N ILE A 30 4.88 3.80 -39.24
CA ILE A 30 5.67 2.90 -38.42
C ILE A 30 4.84 1.63 -38.24
N MET A 31 5.28 0.51 -38.83
CA MET A 31 4.72 -0.81 -38.59
C MET A 31 5.10 -1.26 -37.18
N ALA A 32 4.28 -0.90 -36.20
CA ALA A 32 4.30 -1.51 -34.89
C ALA A 32 3.50 -2.82 -34.97
N VAL A 33 4.18 -3.95 -34.76
CA VAL A 33 3.53 -5.22 -34.40
C VAL A 33 2.96 -5.02 -33.01
N GLY A 34 1.69 -4.60 -32.95
CA GLY A 34 0.97 -4.37 -31.71
C GLY A 34 0.37 -5.66 -31.19
N ASP A 35 0.78 -6.08 -29.99
CA ASP A 35 -0.11 -6.82 -29.10
C ASP A 35 -1.37 -5.97 -28.90
N GLU A 36 -2.53 -6.50 -29.30
CA GLU A 36 -3.80 -5.81 -29.11
C GLU A 36 -4.02 -5.55 -27.61
N PRO A 37 -4.27 -4.31 -27.18
CA PRO A 37 -4.75 -4.06 -25.84
C PRO A 37 -6.09 -4.78 -25.66
N ALA A 38 -6.18 -5.62 -24.63
CA ALA A 38 -7.39 -6.36 -24.28
C ALA A 38 -8.61 -5.44 -24.32
N ARG A 39 -9.62 -5.82 -25.09
CA ARG A 39 -10.90 -5.09 -25.18
C ARG A 39 -11.46 -4.92 -23.76
N PRO A 40 -11.90 -3.71 -23.37
CA PRO A 40 -12.62 -3.54 -22.12
C PRO A 40 -13.86 -4.42 -22.13
N ALA A 41 -14.07 -5.17 -21.04
CA ALA A 41 -15.27 -5.98 -20.87
C ALA A 41 -16.52 -5.09 -21.03
N GLY A 42 -17.39 -5.45 -21.96
CA GLY A 42 -18.66 -4.74 -22.17
C GLY A 42 -19.58 -4.84 -20.94
N PRO A 43 -20.56 -3.93 -20.79
CA PRO A 43 -21.51 -3.98 -19.69
C PRO A 43 -22.27 -5.31 -19.68
N LEU A 44 -22.44 -5.90 -18.49
CA LEU A 44 -23.20 -7.15 -18.31
C LEU A 44 -24.66 -6.93 -18.72
N PRO A 45 -25.18 -7.62 -19.76
CA PRO A 45 -26.60 -7.55 -20.08
C PRO A 45 -27.40 -8.17 -18.91
N GLN A 46 -28.39 -7.43 -18.41
CA GLN A 46 -29.25 -7.85 -17.28
C GLN A 46 -28.49 -8.13 -15.98
N ALA A 47 -27.68 -7.16 -15.54
CA ALA A 47 -26.97 -7.19 -14.28
C ALA A 47 -27.91 -7.23 -13.05
N LEU A 48 -27.81 -8.30 -12.26
CA LEU A 48 -28.33 -8.35 -10.89
C LEU A 48 -27.24 -7.85 -9.93
N GLU A 49 -27.61 -7.26 -8.79
CA GLU A 49 -26.66 -6.80 -7.78
C GLU A 49 -26.72 -7.66 -6.51
N ILE A 50 -25.56 -7.87 -5.87
CA ILE A 50 -25.43 -8.43 -4.53
C ILE A 50 -24.49 -7.54 -3.71
N SER A 51 -24.77 -7.37 -2.43
CA SER A 51 -23.93 -6.61 -1.51
C SER A 51 -23.77 -7.30 -0.17
N SER A 52 -22.57 -7.20 0.41
CA SER A 52 -22.27 -7.63 1.77
C SER A 52 -21.20 -6.73 2.36
N GLY A 53 -21.47 -6.18 3.55
CA GLY A 53 -20.61 -5.18 4.18
C GLY A 53 -20.33 -3.98 3.27
N ALA A 54 -19.05 -3.71 3.02
CA ALA A 54 -18.59 -2.60 2.19
C ALA A 54 -18.53 -2.92 0.68
N VAL A 55 -18.79 -4.17 0.27
CA VAL A 55 -18.59 -4.64 -1.10
C VAL A 55 -19.95 -4.86 -1.77
N ARG A 56 -20.06 -4.35 -3.00
CA ARG A 56 -21.19 -4.61 -3.91
C ARG A 56 -20.66 -4.97 -5.28
N ILE A 57 -21.26 -6.00 -5.89
CA ILE A 57 -20.87 -6.52 -7.21
C ILE A 57 -22.16 -6.77 -8.01
N ALA A 58 -22.09 -6.49 -9.31
CA ALA A 58 -23.08 -6.91 -10.27
C ALA A 58 -22.67 -8.22 -10.96
N TYR A 59 -23.66 -9.07 -11.24
CA TYR A 59 -23.45 -10.39 -11.82
C TYR A 59 -24.54 -10.70 -12.86
N PRO A 60 -24.23 -11.53 -13.87
CA PRO A 60 -25.19 -11.91 -14.89
C PRO A 60 -26.24 -12.87 -14.34
N SER A 61 -27.42 -12.91 -14.96
CA SER A 61 -28.53 -13.81 -14.57
C SER A 61 -28.19 -15.30 -14.63
N THR A 62 -27.16 -15.67 -15.37
CA THR A 62 -26.58 -17.03 -15.44
C THR A 62 -25.83 -17.45 -14.18
N TRP A 63 -25.62 -16.52 -13.24
CA TRP A 63 -25.06 -16.78 -11.93
C TRP A 63 -26.12 -16.60 -10.84
N GLN A 64 -25.87 -17.21 -9.69
CA GLN A 64 -26.74 -17.12 -8.51
C GLN A 64 -25.91 -16.93 -7.24
N PRO A 65 -26.45 -16.21 -6.23
CA PRO A 65 -25.87 -16.16 -4.89
C PRO A 65 -25.74 -17.53 -4.25
N LEU A 66 -24.65 -17.73 -3.50
CA LEU A 66 -24.49 -18.84 -2.58
C LEU A 66 -25.15 -18.48 -1.24
N SER A 67 -26.03 -19.35 -0.75
CA SER A 67 -26.75 -19.17 0.53
C SER A 67 -25.79 -19.23 1.73
N ASP A 68 -24.77 -20.07 1.65
CA ASP A 68 -23.67 -20.16 2.63
C ASP A 68 -22.37 -19.78 1.93
N ALA A 69 -22.11 -18.48 1.84
CA ALA A 69 -20.84 -17.96 1.38
C ALA A 69 -19.76 -18.13 2.47
N GLU A 70 -19.50 -19.37 2.88
CA GLU A 70 -18.32 -19.64 3.68
C GLU A 70 -17.08 -19.30 2.84
N SER A 71 -16.14 -18.56 3.43
CA SER A 71 -15.00 -18.11 2.66
C SER A 71 -14.15 -19.31 2.22
N PRO A 72 -13.59 -19.30 1.01
CA PRO A 72 -12.74 -20.39 0.55
C PRO A 72 -11.61 -20.64 1.54
N ALA A 73 -11.20 -21.90 1.70
CA ALA A 73 -10.16 -22.27 2.65
C ALA A 73 -8.92 -21.35 2.53
N GLY A 74 -8.63 -20.63 3.62
CA GLY A 74 -7.53 -19.66 3.79
C GLY A 74 -7.76 -18.25 3.25
N LEU A 75 -8.99 -17.90 2.90
CA LEU A 75 -9.44 -16.53 2.72
C LEU A 75 -10.32 -16.17 3.92
N SER A 76 -9.83 -15.36 4.86
CA SER A 76 -10.67 -14.85 5.95
C SER A 76 -11.30 -13.53 5.51
N LEU A 77 -12.40 -13.62 4.76
CA LEU A 77 -13.15 -12.46 4.31
C LEU A 77 -14.16 -12.02 5.38
N GLN A 78 -14.21 -10.72 5.66
CA GLN A 78 -15.27 -10.12 6.47
C GLN A 78 -16.48 -9.85 5.59
N ALA A 79 -17.65 -10.29 6.08
CA ALA A 79 -18.92 -10.21 5.36
C ALA A 79 -18.78 -10.75 3.91
N PRO A 80 -18.40 -12.02 3.74
CA PRO A 80 -18.23 -12.59 2.40
C PRO A 80 -19.55 -12.57 1.63
N LEU A 81 -19.45 -12.38 0.32
CA LEU A 81 -20.47 -12.76 -0.64
C LEU A 81 -19.90 -13.83 -1.56
N GLY A 82 -20.75 -14.73 -2.03
CA GLY A 82 -20.39 -15.83 -2.92
C GLY A 82 -21.37 -15.93 -4.08
N LEU A 83 -20.85 -16.20 -5.27
CA LEU A 83 -21.61 -16.45 -6.49
C LEU A 83 -21.13 -17.78 -7.12
N ALA A 84 -22.05 -18.50 -7.73
CA ALA A 84 -21.75 -19.64 -8.59
C ALA A 84 -22.63 -19.62 -9.85
N PRO A 85 -22.20 -20.24 -10.97
CA PRO A 85 -23.07 -20.45 -12.12
C PRO A 85 -24.34 -21.20 -11.72
N ARG A 86 -25.48 -20.86 -12.33
CA ARG A 86 -26.73 -21.60 -12.16
C ARG A 86 -26.59 -23.01 -12.74
N PRO A 87 -27.31 -24.00 -12.17
CA PRO A 87 -27.43 -25.32 -12.79
C PRO A 87 -27.91 -25.21 -14.25
N GLY A 88 -27.30 -25.97 -15.15
CA GLY A 88 -27.67 -26.00 -16.57
C GLY A 88 -27.03 -24.90 -17.43
N VAL A 89 -26.26 -23.97 -16.83
CA VAL A 89 -25.39 -23.05 -17.57
C VAL A 89 -24.09 -23.77 -17.90
N GLU A 90 -23.63 -23.66 -19.15
CA GLU A 90 -22.31 -24.15 -19.56
C GLU A 90 -21.22 -23.33 -18.85
N ALA A 91 -20.74 -23.88 -17.74
CA ALA A 91 -19.66 -23.34 -16.94
C ALA A 91 -18.87 -24.51 -16.35
N GLN A 92 -17.63 -24.28 -15.95
CA GLN A 92 -16.86 -25.34 -15.34
C GLN A 92 -17.45 -25.72 -13.97
N PRO A 93 -17.49 -27.03 -13.64
CA PRO A 93 -17.91 -27.46 -12.32
C PRO A 93 -17.05 -26.79 -11.25
N HIS A 94 -17.67 -26.40 -10.15
CA HIS A 94 -17.03 -25.71 -9.03
C HIS A 94 -16.48 -24.30 -9.34
N SER A 95 -16.86 -23.68 -10.46
CA SER A 95 -16.61 -22.25 -10.68
C SER A 95 -17.31 -21.43 -9.60
N ARG A 96 -16.55 -20.57 -8.92
CA ARG A 96 -17.07 -19.70 -7.85
C ARG A 96 -16.41 -18.34 -7.90
N LEU A 97 -17.14 -17.31 -7.48
CA LEU A 97 -16.61 -15.99 -7.17
C LEU A 97 -16.94 -15.67 -5.73
N PHE A 98 -15.92 -15.26 -4.97
CA PHE A 98 -16.07 -14.73 -3.62
C PHE A 98 -15.57 -13.30 -3.57
N ALA A 99 -16.24 -12.47 -2.76
CA ALA A 99 -15.75 -11.12 -2.50
C ALA A 99 -16.01 -10.70 -1.05
N GLY A 100 -15.20 -9.80 -0.53
CA GLY A 100 -15.34 -9.29 0.82
C GLY A 100 -14.18 -8.39 1.23
N MET A 101 -14.17 -8.00 2.50
CA MET A 101 -13.13 -7.15 3.08
C MET A 101 -12.08 -7.97 3.82
N VAL A 102 -10.82 -7.56 3.72
CA VAL A 102 -9.69 -8.11 4.48
C VAL A 102 -9.08 -6.97 5.33
N PRO A 103 -8.99 -7.11 6.66
CA PRO A 103 -8.58 -6.01 7.54
C PRO A 103 -7.09 -5.69 7.46
N GLU A 104 -6.23 -6.71 7.25
CA GLU A 104 -4.78 -6.56 7.24
C GLU A 104 -4.14 -7.19 6.02
N SER A 105 -3.23 -6.43 5.39
CA SER A 105 -2.43 -6.91 4.26
C SER A 105 -1.06 -6.25 4.20
N GLY A 106 -0.11 -6.99 3.65
CA GLY A 106 1.22 -6.49 3.32
C GLY A 106 1.23 -5.66 2.03
N PRO A 107 2.41 -5.29 1.50
CA PRO A 107 2.54 -4.52 0.25
C PRO A 107 1.95 -5.20 -1.01
N SER A 108 1.68 -6.49 -0.94
CA SER A 108 0.92 -7.26 -1.94
C SER A 108 -0.59 -7.02 -1.87
N LEU A 109 -1.10 -6.40 -0.80
CA LEU A 109 -2.54 -6.37 -0.50
C LEU A 109 -3.18 -7.75 -0.30
N LEU A 110 -2.39 -8.83 -0.25
CA LEU A 110 -2.87 -10.15 0.14
C LEU A 110 -2.79 -10.31 1.66
N PRO A 111 -3.75 -11.03 2.29
CA PRO A 111 -3.61 -11.43 3.69
C PRO A 111 -2.42 -12.39 3.85
N LEU A 112 -1.68 -12.22 4.94
CA LEU A 112 -0.44 -12.99 5.19
C LEU A 112 -0.67 -14.50 5.22
N ASP A 113 -1.83 -14.95 5.70
CA ASP A 113 -2.17 -16.37 5.81
C ASP A 113 -2.42 -17.00 4.44
N LEU A 114 -3.00 -16.21 3.51
CA LEU A 114 -3.14 -16.60 2.13
C LEU A 114 -1.76 -16.68 1.47
N GLU A 115 -0.92 -15.65 1.63
CA GLU A 115 0.43 -15.63 1.05
C GLU A 115 1.27 -16.85 1.46
N ARG A 116 1.20 -17.27 2.73
CA ARG A 116 1.94 -18.45 3.20
C ARG A 116 1.45 -19.77 2.61
N ARG A 117 0.24 -19.80 2.05
CA ARG A 117 -0.37 -20.99 1.42
C ARG A 117 -0.29 -20.98 -0.10
N ILE A 118 0.13 -19.87 -0.72
CA ILE A 118 0.31 -19.80 -2.17
C ILE A 118 1.49 -20.70 -2.54
N GLU A 119 1.21 -21.72 -3.33
CA GLU A 119 2.21 -22.61 -3.91
C GLU A 119 2.74 -22.04 -5.23
N ARG A 120 1.84 -21.52 -6.06
CA ARG A 120 2.16 -20.88 -7.33
C ARG A 120 1.26 -19.67 -7.55
N THR A 121 1.81 -18.64 -8.15
CA THR A 121 1.10 -17.42 -8.54
C THR A 121 1.80 -16.78 -9.73
N GLY A 122 1.04 -16.19 -10.62
CA GLY A 122 1.56 -15.35 -11.70
C GLY A 122 2.16 -14.05 -11.18
N ASN A 123 2.62 -13.21 -12.10
CA ASN A 123 3.09 -11.87 -11.74
C ASN A 123 1.92 -11.01 -11.23
N ARG A 124 2.23 -10.15 -10.26
CA ARG A 124 1.31 -9.11 -9.79
C ARG A 124 1.19 -8.03 -10.86
N GLU A 125 -0.03 -7.84 -11.36
CA GLU A 125 -0.34 -6.82 -12.37
C GLU A 125 -1.14 -5.67 -11.75
N THR A 126 -0.93 -4.45 -12.23
CA THR A 126 -1.79 -3.31 -11.89
C THR A 126 -2.92 -3.24 -12.91
N VAL A 127 -4.16 -3.31 -12.43
CA VAL A 127 -5.36 -3.24 -13.26
C VAL A 127 -6.33 -2.20 -12.71
N ARG A 128 -7.39 -1.92 -13.47
CA ARG A 128 -8.45 -1.02 -13.05
C ARG A 128 -9.79 -1.76 -13.04
N LEU A 129 -10.44 -1.79 -11.88
CA LEU A 129 -11.78 -2.33 -11.71
C LEU A 129 -12.77 -1.17 -11.61
N GLY A 130 -13.41 -0.83 -12.74
CA GLY A 130 -14.24 0.36 -12.82
C GLY A 130 -13.44 1.63 -12.54
N THR A 131 -13.70 2.29 -11.41
CA THR A 131 -12.96 3.48 -10.95
C THR A 131 -11.84 3.18 -9.95
N HIS A 132 -11.60 1.91 -9.62
CA HIS A 132 -10.68 1.50 -8.56
C HIS A 132 -9.38 0.92 -9.14
N GLU A 133 -8.23 1.35 -8.62
CA GLU A 133 -6.97 0.69 -8.91
C GLU A 133 -6.85 -0.59 -8.08
N ALA A 134 -6.46 -1.69 -8.72
CA ALA A 134 -6.33 -2.99 -8.08
C ALA A 134 -5.04 -3.70 -8.47
N TYR A 135 -4.56 -4.61 -7.62
CA TYR A 135 -3.66 -5.65 -8.09
C TYR A 135 -4.46 -6.85 -8.59
N ARG A 136 -4.03 -7.43 -9.70
CA ARG A 136 -4.47 -8.74 -10.19
C ARG A 136 -3.38 -9.78 -9.96
N TYR A 137 -3.79 -10.94 -9.47
CA TYR A 137 -2.97 -12.14 -9.31
C TYR A 137 -3.63 -13.27 -10.10
N ARG A 138 -2.98 -13.72 -11.17
CA ARG A 138 -3.44 -14.86 -11.97
C ARG A 138 -2.83 -16.16 -11.48
N ASP A 139 -3.44 -17.27 -11.88
CA ASP A 139 -2.90 -18.61 -11.67
C ASP A 139 -2.51 -18.91 -10.22
N VAL A 140 -3.26 -18.36 -9.26
CA VAL A 140 -3.02 -18.56 -7.84
C VAL A 140 -3.49 -19.95 -7.48
N THR A 141 -2.56 -20.82 -7.09
CA THR A 141 -2.87 -22.13 -6.52
C THR A 141 -2.41 -22.19 -5.08
N LEU A 142 -3.24 -22.79 -4.23
CA LEU A 142 -2.95 -22.95 -2.81
C LEU A 142 -2.46 -24.37 -2.53
N SER A 143 -1.53 -24.52 -1.60
CA SER A 143 -1.00 -25.84 -1.23
C SER A 143 -2.12 -26.80 -0.83
N GLY A 144 -2.14 -27.96 -1.48
CA GLY A 144 -3.15 -29.00 -1.27
C GLY A 144 -4.51 -28.72 -1.93
N GLN A 145 -4.57 -27.82 -2.92
CA GLN A 145 -5.78 -27.56 -3.70
C GLN A 145 -5.51 -27.64 -5.22
N ASP A 146 -6.38 -28.36 -5.92
CA ASP A 146 -6.34 -28.51 -7.39
C ASP A 146 -7.17 -27.45 -8.13
N VAL A 147 -7.38 -26.29 -7.50
CA VAL A 147 -8.20 -25.20 -8.02
C VAL A 147 -7.31 -23.98 -8.24
N ALA A 148 -7.32 -23.46 -9.47
CA ALA A 148 -6.67 -22.20 -9.80
C ALA A 148 -7.61 -21.03 -9.50
N SER A 149 -7.03 -19.92 -9.05
CA SER A 149 -7.77 -18.71 -8.75
C SER A 149 -7.15 -17.47 -9.41
N THR A 150 -8.02 -16.53 -9.80
CA THR A 150 -7.64 -15.15 -10.07
C THR A 150 -8.10 -14.27 -8.92
N LEU A 151 -7.18 -13.52 -8.33
CA LEU A 151 -7.46 -12.61 -7.22
C LEU A 151 -7.34 -11.17 -7.68
N TYR A 152 -8.26 -10.33 -7.22
CA TYR A 152 -8.18 -8.89 -7.33
C TYR A 152 -8.16 -8.26 -5.94
N THR A 153 -7.28 -7.28 -5.73
CA THR A 153 -7.18 -6.57 -4.45
C THR A 153 -7.20 -5.06 -4.65
N VAL A 154 -8.19 -4.41 -4.05
CA VAL A 154 -8.35 -2.96 -4.06
C VAL A 154 -8.03 -2.42 -2.68
N PRO A 155 -7.02 -1.56 -2.51
CA PRO A 155 -6.75 -0.96 -1.21
C PRO A 155 -7.84 0.06 -0.88
N THR A 156 -8.28 0.09 0.37
CA THR A 156 -9.31 1.00 0.86
C THR A 156 -8.93 1.61 2.21
N SER A 157 -9.67 2.62 2.66
CA SER A 157 -9.54 3.20 4.01
C SER A 157 -9.88 2.22 5.14
N GLY A 158 -10.67 1.17 4.87
CA GLY A 158 -11.10 0.16 5.84
C GLY A 158 -10.40 -1.20 5.72
N GLY A 159 -9.35 -1.32 4.92
CA GLY A 159 -8.67 -2.59 4.63
C GLY A 159 -8.52 -2.82 3.13
N VAL A 160 -8.56 -4.07 2.67
CA VAL A 160 -8.51 -4.43 1.25
C VAL A 160 -9.84 -5.04 0.85
N ALA A 161 -10.49 -4.50 -0.17
CA ALA A 161 -11.57 -5.21 -0.85
C ALA A 161 -10.94 -6.25 -1.77
N MET A 162 -11.32 -7.51 -1.57
CA MET A 162 -10.76 -8.65 -2.31
C MET A 162 -11.86 -9.37 -3.07
N ILE A 163 -11.56 -9.74 -4.31
CA ILE A 163 -12.39 -10.61 -5.15
C ILE A 163 -11.54 -11.81 -5.54
N ALA A 164 -12.07 -13.01 -5.38
CA ALA A 164 -11.42 -14.27 -5.73
C ALA A 164 -12.35 -15.06 -6.64
N CYS A 165 -11.92 -15.31 -7.88
CA CYS A 165 -12.60 -16.24 -8.77
C CYS A 165 -11.80 -17.53 -8.80
N SER A 166 -12.46 -18.67 -8.64
CA SER A 166 -11.80 -19.98 -8.55
C SER A 166 -12.50 -20.99 -9.46
N ALA A 167 -11.73 -21.80 -10.17
CA ALA A 167 -12.23 -22.95 -10.94
C ALA A 167 -11.12 -24.01 -11.12
N PRO A 168 -11.46 -25.28 -11.39
CA PRO A 168 -10.48 -26.33 -11.63
C PRO A 168 -9.52 -26.00 -12.78
N ARG A 169 -10.01 -25.32 -13.83
CA ARG A 169 -9.18 -24.75 -14.89
C ARG A 169 -9.63 -23.31 -15.16
N PHE A 170 -8.69 -22.39 -15.34
CA PHE A 170 -9.02 -21.07 -15.86
C PHE A 170 -8.93 -21.13 -17.38
N VAL A 171 -10.08 -21.02 -18.05
CA VAL A 171 -10.17 -20.81 -19.50
C VAL A 171 -10.55 -19.36 -19.75
N ASP A 172 -10.15 -18.80 -20.88
CA ASP A 172 -10.29 -17.36 -21.19
C ASP A 172 -11.71 -16.82 -20.99
N THR A 173 -12.74 -17.62 -21.30
CA THR A 173 -14.14 -17.22 -21.13
C THR A 173 -14.52 -17.01 -19.66
N LEU A 174 -14.04 -17.86 -18.76
CA LEU A 174 -14.30 -17.72 -17.32
C LEU A 174 -13.48 -16.56 -16.73
N GLU A 175 -12.23 -16.37 -17.19
CA GLU A 175 -11.42 -15.23 -16.77
C GLU A 175 -12.10 -13.91 -17.16
N GLY A 176 -12.57 -13.81 -18.40
CA GLY A 176 -13.30 -12.64 -18.90
C GLY A 176 -14.59 -12.37 -18.13
N GLN A 177 -15.36 -13.41 -17.77
CA GLN A 177 -16.56 -13.25 -16.93
C GLN A 177 -16.22 -12.80 -15.51
N CYS A 178 -15.15 -13.35 -14.92
CA CYS A 178 -14.67 -12.93 -13.62
C CYS A 178 -14.25 -11.46 -13.63
N GLU A 179 -13.47 -11.04 -14.63
CA GLU A 179 -13.05 -9.64 -14.78
C GLU A 179 -14.25 -8.72 -15.02
N ALA A 180 -15.21 -9.13 -15.85
CA ALA A 180 -16.45 -8.40 -16.07
C ALA A 180 -17.24 -8.19 -14.77
N MET A 181 -17.41 -9.22 -13.93
CA MET A 181 -18.02 -9.06 -12.61
C MET A 181 -17.16 -8.17 -11.68
N ALA A 182 -15.85 -8.39 -11.63
CA ALA A 182 -14.95 -7.64 -10.76
C ALA A 182 -14.91 -6.14 -11.09
N THR A 183 -15.01 -5.76 -12.38
CA THR A 183 -15.06 -4.35 -12.80
C THR A 183 -16.33 -3.62 -12.36
N THR A 184 -17.38 -4.35 -11.98
CA THR A 184 -18.61 -3.75 -11.42
C THR A 184 -18.54 -3.46 -9.93
N LEU A 185 -17.38 -3.73 -9.29
CA LEU A 185 -17.16 -3.48 -7.88
C LEU A 185 -17.53 -2.05 -7.51
N ARG A 186 -18.40 -1.93 -6.50
CA ARG A 186 -18.72 -0.68 -5.82
C ARG A 186 -18.40 -0.82 -4.34
N LEU A 187 -17.77 0.21 -3.79
CA LEU A 187 -17.41 0.30 -2.37
C LEU A 187 -18.39 1.21 -1.63
N SER A 188 -18.85 0.78 -0.47
CA SER A 188 -19.76 1.55 0.41
C SER A 188 -19.16 1.70 1.80
N GLY A 189 -19.17 2.92 2.35
CA GLY A 189 -18.64 3.21 3.69
C GLY A 189 -17.11 3.17 3.82
N VAL A 190 -16.39 2.91 2.73
CA VAL A 190 -14.91 2.97 2.65
C VAL A 190 -14.49 3.69 1.37
N GLU A 191 -13.31 4.32 1.42
CA GLU A 191 -12.74 5.04 0.27
C GLU A 191 -11.68 4.16 -0.39
N SER A 192 -11.72 4.07 -1.72
CA SER A 192 -10.64 3.44 -2.49
C SER A 192 -9.37 4.30 -2.41
N LEU A 193 -8.24 3.64 -2.23
CA LEU A 193 -6.92 4.26 -2.20
C LEU A 193 -6.19 3.98 -3.52
N PRO A 194 -5.26 4.85 -3.96
CA PRO A 194 -4.40 4.55 -5.08
C PRO A 194 -3.45 3.40 -4.72
N LEU A 195 -2.99 2.66 -5.74
CA LEU A 195 -1.94 1.66 -5.56
C LEU A 195 -0.59 2.34 -5.29
N GLY A 196 0.28 1.60 -4.60
CA GLY A 196 1.63 2.05 -4.30
C GLY A 196 1.74 2.94 -3.05
N PRO A 197 2.85 3.70 -2.91
CA PRO A 197 3.16 4.42 -1.68
C PRO A 197 2.16 5.55 -1.42
N ASN A 198 1.48 5.49 -0.28
CA ASN A 198 0.57 6.56 0.14
C ASN A 198 1.38 7.82 0.50
N ALA A 199 1.27 8.86 -0.34
CA ALA A 199 2.04 10.09 -0.17
C ALA A 199 1.73 10.82 1.16
N ALA A 200 0.48 10.78 1.64
CA ALA A 200 0.10 11.38 2.91
C ALA A 200 0.76 10.65 4.09
N TYR A 201 0.76 9.31 4.06
CA TYR A 201 1.47 8.51 5.04
C TYR A 201 2.99 8.75 4.99
N GLY A 202 3.58 8.79 3.79
CA GLY A 202 5.00 9.12 3.60
C GLY A 202 5.38 10.48 4.20
N ARG A 203 4.54 11.51 4.01
CA ARG A 203 4.72 12.84 4.64
C ARG A 203 4.61 12.78 6.16
N LEU A 204 3.64 12.03 6.69
CA LEU A 204 3.47 11.85 8.13
C LEU A 204 4.70 11.19 8.76
N VAL A 205 5.17 10.09 8.17
CA VAL A 205 6.37 9.38 8.64
C VAL A 205 7.59 10.29 8.56
N SER A 206 7.81 10.96 7.43
CA SER A 206 8.92 11.91 7.27
C SER A 206 8.90 13.01 8.34
N GLY A 207 7.75 13.62 8.60
CA GLY A 207 7.62 14.66 9.60
C GLY A 207 7.88 14.19 11.03
N VAL A 208 7.57 12.92 11.35
CA VAL A 208 7.95 12.32 12.65
C VAL A 208 9.45 12.06 12.70
N LEU A 209 10.02 11.49 11.65
CA LEU A 209 11.44 11.13 11.60
C LEU A 209 12.36 12.36 11.63
N VAL A 210 12.01 13.46 10.96
CA VAL A 210 12.78 14.71 11.01
C VAL A 210 12.89 15.23 12.44
N ARG A 211 11.75 15.36 13.14
CA ARG A 211 11.75 15.80 14.55
C ARG A 211 12.50 14.85 15.47
N LEU A 212 12.36 13.54 15.23
CA LEU A 212 13.07 12.53 16.00
C LEU A 212 14.58 12.59 15.75
N ASP A 213 15.02 12.80 14.51
CA ASP A 213 16.44 12.88 14.20
C ASP A 213 17.07 14.12 14.83
N ASP A 214 16.39 15.26 14.83
CA ASP A 214 16.84 16.46 15.54
C ASP A 214 17.02 16.19 17.04
N ALA A 215 16.02 15.59 17.69
CA ALA A 215 16.09 15.20 19.10
C ALA A 215 17.22 14.20 19.37
N ARG A 216 17.41 13.23 18.46
CA ARG A 216 18.47 12.21 18.54
C ARG A 216 19.86 12.83 18.42
N ARG A 217 20.10 13.71 17.45
CA ARG A 217 21.39 14.37 17.24
C ARG A 217 21.77 15.21 18.46
N HIS A 218 20.86 16.08 18.93
CA HIS A 218 21.09 16.88 20.13
C HIS A 218 21.26 16.00 21.38
N GLY A 219 20.36 15.05 21.62
CA GLY A 219 20.42 14.18 22.79
C GLY A 219 21.72 13.37 22.86
N ARG A 220 22.19 12.84 21.72
CA ARG A 220 23.49 12.14 21.64
C ARG A 220 24.68 13.04 21.88
N GLN A 221 24.64 14.28 21.40
CA GLN A 221 25.69 15.26 21.70
C GLN A 221 25.74 15.52 23.21
N TRP A 222 24.60 15.81 23.84
CA TRP A 222 24.52 16.04 25.28
C TRP A 222 24.93 14.81 26.11
N LEU A 223 24.55 13.61 25.67
CA LEU A 223 24.94 12.37 26.32
C LEU A 223 26.46 12.15 26.29
N ARG A 224 27.15 12.50 25.19
CA ARG A 224 28.63 12.46 25.09
C ARG A 224 29.31 13.51 25.96
N LEU A 225 28.69 14.68 26.11
CA LEU A 225 29.21 15.76 26.95
C LEU A 225 29.01 15.49 28.44
N ALA A 226 27.99 14.71 28.82
CA ALA A 226 27.74 14.32 30.20
C ALA A 226 28.85 13.39 30.73
N LYS A 227 29.72 13.93 31.59
CA LYS A 227 30.83 13.19 32.21
C LYS A 227 30.45 12.42 33.48
N ARG A 228 29.29 12.72 34.07
CA ARG A 228 28.83 12.14 35.33
C ARG A 228 27.59 11.28 35.12
N ALA A 229 27.49 10.20 35.89
CA ALA A 229 26.39 9.24 35.87
C ALA A 229 24.98 9.89 35.89
N PRO A 230 24.67 10.85 36.80
CA PRO A 230 23.35 11.49 36.80
C PRO A 230 23.04 12.25 35.51
N GLY A 231 24.05 12.92 34.93
CA GLY A 231 23.92 13.61 33.66
C GLY A 231 23.66 12.65 32.51
N GLN A 232 24.37 11.52 32.46
CA GLN A 232 24.19 10.48 31.44
C GLN A 232 22.81 9.85 31.54
N ALA A 233 22.37 9.52 32.76
CA ALA A 233 21.04 8.97 33.02
C ALA A 233 19.94 9.89 32.51
N ARG A 234 20.01 11.18 32.85
CA ARG A 234 19.04 12.19 32.39
C ARG A 234 19.01 12.30 30.86
N ARG A 235 20.17 12.37 30.20
CA ARG A 235 20.22 12.50 28.73
C ARG A 235 19.76 11.24 28.00
N ALA A 236 20.00 10.06 28.57
CA ALA A 236 19.45 8.82 28.04
C ALA A 236 17.92 8.78 28.20
N ALA A 237 17.37 9.23 29.33
CA ALA A 237 15.92 9.34 29.55
C ALA A 237 15.24 10.36 28.62
N ASP A 238 15.90 11.48 28.32
CA ASP A 238 15.43 12.47 27.32
C ASP A 238 15.25 11.79 25.94
N LEU A 239 16.24 10.97 25.53
CA LEU A 239 16.19 10.20 24.27
C LEU A 239 15.12 9.12 24.29
N GLU A 240 14.99 8.38 25.39
CA GLU A 240 13.89 7.42 25.60
C GLU A 240 12.53 8.08 25.35
N THR A 241 12.31 9.26 25.94
CA THR A 241 11.06 10.00 25.79
C THR A 241 10.81 10.43 24.35
N ALA A 242 11.84 10.89 23.64
CA ALA A 242 11.72 11.24 22.23
C ALA A 242 11.29 10.05 21.35
N PHE A 243 11.92 8.87 21.53
CA PHE A 243 11.55 7.66 20.79
C PHE A 243 10.16 7.14 21.18
N ARG A 244 9.78 7.23 22.46
CA ARG A 244 8.42 6.91 22.92
C ARG A 244 7.37 7.78 22.24
N GLY A 245 7.59 9.09 22.17
CA GLY A 245 6.69 10.04 21.51
C GLY A 245 6.54 9.76 20.01
N ALA A 246 7.66 9.49 19.33
CA ALA A 246 7.64 9.13 17.92
C ALA A 246 6.87 7.81 17.65
N ALA A 247 7.12 6.78 18.46
CA ALA A 247 6.42 5.50 18.34
C ALA A 247 4.91 5.65 18.60
N ALA A 248 4.52 6.42 19.61
CA ALA A 248 3.11 6.66 19.94
C ALA A 248 2.39 7.40 18.80
N ARG A 249 3.02 8.44 18.26
CA ARG A 249 2.44 9.25 17.16
C ARG A 249 2.26 8.44 15.87
N LEU A 250 3.17 7.52 15.57
CA LEU A 250 2.99 6.62 14.43
C LEU A 250 1.93 5.56 14.73
N ALA A 251 1.96 4.93 15.90
CA ALA A 251 0.96 3.93 16.27
C ALA A 251 -0.48 4.47 16.21
N SER A 252 -0.71 5.72 16.62
CA SER A 252 -2.03 6.35 16.58
C SER A 252 -2.49 6.75 15.17
N SER A 253 -1.58 6.74 14.18
CA SER A 253 -1.93 7.12 12.80
C SER A 253 -2.60 6.01 12.00
N GLY A 254 -2.68 4.79 12.56
CA GLY A 254 -3.26 3.61 11.95
C GLY A 254 -2.42 3.06 10.79
N SER A 255 -2.43 1.73 10.65
CA SER A 255 -1.97 1.09 9.41
C SER A 255 -2.98 1.39 8.31
N ARG A 256 -2.52 1.83 7.13
CA ARG A 256 -3.34 1.87 5.92
C ARG A 256 -3.16 0.58 5.12
N ALA A 257 -4.16 0.18 4.33
CA ALA A 257 -4.07 -0.97 3.43
C ALA A 257 -2.75 -0.96 2.64
N GLY A 258 -2.04 -2.09 2.57
CA GLY A 258 -0.73 -2.18 1.91
C GLY A 258 0.48 -1.74 2.73
N THR A 259 0.28 -1.22 3.94
CA THR A 259 1.37 -0.70 4.80
C THR A 259 1.48 -1.37 6.15
N GLY A 260 0.60 -2.31 6.50
CA GLY A 260 0.50 -2.82 7.87
C GLY A 260 1.77 -3.45 8.40
N GLU A 261 2.39 -4.32 7.61
CA GLU A 261 3.65 -4.97 8.02
C GLU A 261 4.78 -3.95 8.23
N ILE A 262 4.99 -3.05 7.27
CA ILE A 262 6.09 -2.09 7.34
C ILE A 262 5.85 -1.01 8.40
N HIS A 263 4.59 -0.61 8.60
CA HIS A 263 4.17 0.29 9.67
C HIS A 263 4.45 -0.34 11.05
N ARG A 264 4.04 -1.60 11.25
CA ARG A 264 4.29 -2.34 12.48
C ARG A 264 5.78 -2.47 12.77
N ALA A 265 6.57 -2.87 11.76
CA ALA A 265 8.02 -2.99 11.88
C ALA A 265 8.70 -1.64 12.24
N LEU A 266 8.19 -0.52 11.70
CA LEU A 266 8.66 0.82 12.04
C LEU A 266 8.36 1.18 13.50
N VAL A 267 7.11 1.00 13.94
CA VAL A 267 6.68 1.28 15.33
C VAL A 267 7.44 0.41 16.32
N GLU A 268 7.61 -0.88 16.04
CA GLU A 268 8.39 -1.82 16.85
C GLU A 268 9.86 -1.42 16.95
N SER A 269 10.46 -0.98 15.84
CA SER A 269 11.85 -0.53 15.83
C SER A 269 12.05 0.69 16.73
N LEU A 270 11.12 1.65 16.70
CA LEU A 270 11.15 2.82 17.58
C LEU A 270 10.96 2.45 19.07
N ARG A 271 10.03 1.54 19.38
CA ARG A 271 9.84 1.01 20.74
C ARG A 271 11.08 0.26 21.25
N GLY A 272 11.75 -0.50 20.38
CA GLY A 272 13.00 -1.18 20.71
C GLY A 272 14.13 -0.21 21.04
N ILE A 273 14.24 0.90 20.33
CA ILE A 273 15.24 1.95 20.61
C ILE A 273 14.90 2.69 21.92
N ARG A 274 13.62 3.01 22.16
CA ARG A 274 13.15 3.55 23.44
C ARG A 274 13.65 2.68 24.60
N ASN A 275 13.37 1.38 24.56
CA ASN A 275 13.79 0.46 25.63
C ASN A 275 15.30 0.48 25.87
N GLY A 276 16.10 0.47 24.79
CA GLY A 276 17.55 0.54 24.91
C GLY A 276 18.05 1.82 25.59
N TYR A 277 17.41 2.97 25.34
CA TYR A 277 17.75 4.21 26.05
C TYR A 277 17.28 4.21 27.51
N GLY A 278 16.16 3.56 27.84
CA GLY A 278 15.72 3.38 29.23
C GLY A 278 16.66 2.47 30.04
N GLU A 279 17.13 1.37 29.44
CA GLU A 279 18.16 0.50 30.01
C GLU A 279 19.47 1.27 30.22
N LEU A 280 19.88 2.08 29.23
CA LEU A 280 21.06 2.92 29.32
C LEU A 280 20.95 3.96 30.44
N ALA A 281 19.77 4.58 30.60
CA ALA A 281 19.50 5.53 31.66
C ALA A 281 19.59 4.89 33.05
N THR A 282 19.01 3.71 33.20
CA THR A 282 19.03 2.92 34.45
C THR A 282 20.46 2.50 34.82
N ALA A 283 21.21 1.98 33.85
CA ALA A 283 22.60 1.58 34.06
C ALA A 283 23.50 2.77 34.44
N ALA A 284 23.29 3.93 33.80
CA ALA A 284 24.01 5.15 34.14
C ALA A 284 23.69 5.61 35.57
N ALA A 285 22.43 5.59 35.99
CA ALA A 285 22.02 5.98 37.33
C ALA A 285 22.63 5.08 38.42
N ALA A 286 22.75 3.79 38.13
CA ALA A 286 23.38 2.80 39.01
C ALA A 286 24.93 2.84 39.00
N GLY A 287 25.56 3.60 38.10
CA GLY A 287 27.01 3.57 37.92
C GLY A 287 27.54 2.24 37.35
N ASP A 288 26.67 1.40 36.78
CA ASP A 288 27.01 0.07 36.27
C ASP A 288 27.59 0.18 34.85
N ARG A 289 28.91 0.30 34.77
CA ARG A 289 29.63 0.46 33.50
C ARG A 289 29.41 -0.69 32.52
N ARG A 290 29.35 -1.94 33.01
CA ARG A 290 29.17 -3.11 32.14
C ARG A 290 27.79 -3.11 31.51
N ARG A 291 26.74 -2.84 32.29
CA ARG A 291 25.37 -2.71 31.77
C ARG A 291 25.22 -1.50 30.86
N TYR A 292 25.87 -0.39 31.18
CA TYR A 292 25.84 0.81 30.34
C TYR A 292 26.43 0.53 28.95
N ASP A 293 27.61 -0.10 28.89
CA ASP A 293 28.26 -0.46 27.63
C ASP A 293 27.46 -1.52 26.84
N ALA A 294 26.80 -2.45 27.52
CA ALA A 294 25.86 -3.39 26.90
C ALA A 294 24.64 -2.68 26.30
N ALA A 295 23.96 -1.82 27.06
CA ALA A 295 22.80 -1.06 26.61
C ALA A 295 23.15 -0.15 25.40
N ARG A 296 24.34 0.46 25.38
CA ARG A 296 24.82 1.26 24.26
C ARG A 296 24.96 0.44 22.97
N ARG A 297 25.45 -0.81 23.06
CA ARG A 297 25.52 -1.73 21.92
C ARG A 297 24.12 -2.13 21.43
N ILE A 298 23.20 -2.38 22.36
CA ILE A 298 21.79 -2.68 22.04
C ILE A 298 21.15 -1.51 21.27
N VAL A 299 21.28 -0.27 21.77
CA VAL A 299 20.78 0.93 21.09
C VAL A 299 21.32 1.02 19.66
N SER A 300 22.62 0.82 19.49
CA SER A 300 23.28 0.88 18.16
C SER A 300 22.73 -0.17 17.20
N ALA A 301 22.56 -1.42 17.65
CA ALA A 301 21.98 -2.49 16.85
C ALA A 301 20.51 -2.23 16.49
N ARG A 302 19.73 -1.65 17.41
CA ARG A 302 18.31 -1.29 17.18
C ARG A 302 18.17 -0.14 16.17
N GLU A 303 19.04 0.86 16.22
CA GLU A 303 19.07 1.93 15.22
C GLU A 303 19.47 1.42 13.82
N ALA A 304 20.40 0.46 13.73
CA ALA A 304 20.70 -0.20 12.46
C ALA A 304 19.49 -0.97 11.90
N ARG A 305 18.69 -1.62 12.76
CA ARG A 305 17.42 -2.25 12.35
C ARG A 305 16.41 -1.22 11.83
N LEU A 306 16.23 -0.10 12.53
CA LEU A 306 15.38 0.99 12.05
C LEU A 306 15.81 1.48 10.67
N SER A 307 17.12 1.66 10.44
CA SER A 307 17.65 2.10 9.14
C SER A 307 17.26 1.16 8.00
N ARG A 308 17.35 -0.17 8.21
CA ARG A 308 16.89 -1.17 7.22
C ARG A 308 15.39 -1.10 6.94
N VAL A 309 14.57 -0.83 7.96
CA VAL A 309 13.12 -0.62 7.78
C VAL A 309 12.86 0.61 6.91
N LEU A 310 13.56 1.72 7.16
CA LEU A 310 13.43 2.94 6.35
C LEU A 310 13.89 2.75 4.90
N GLU A 311 14.96 1.98 4.68
CA GLU A 311 15.40 1.60 3.32
C GLU A 311 14.35 0.74 2.61
N ARG A 312 13.74 -0.23 3.29
CA ARG A 312 12.64 -1.04 2.73
C ARG A 312 11.46 -0.13 2.35
N MET A 313 11.12 0.86 3.17
CA MET A 313 10.11 1.87 2.81
C MET A 313 10.49 2.65 1.55
N ARG A 314 11.74 3.10 1.41
CA ARG A 314 12.19 3.80 0.20
C ARG A 314 12.11 2.92 -1.05
N ARG A 315 12.46 1.63 -0.95
CA ARG A 315 12.31 0.65 -2.04
C ARG A 315 10.84 0.42 -2.43
N LEU A 316 9.91 0.57 -1.48
CA LEU A 316 8.47 0.57 -1.74
C LEU A 316 7.95 1.91 -2.31
N GLY A 317 8.84 2.86 -2.61
CA GLY A 317 8.52 4.15 -3.22
C GLY A 317 8.16 5.26 -2.24
N TYR A 318 8.27 5.04 -0.92
CA TYR A 318 8.08 6.11 0.05
C TYR A 318 9.20 7.15 -0.04
N ARG A 319 8.82 8.40 -0.29
CA ARG A 319 9.72 9.55 -0.21
C ARG A 319 9.88 9.97 1.26
N LEU A 320 10.95 9.50 1.89
CA LEU A 320 11.33 9.85 3.25
C LEU A 320 12.44 10.90 3.21
N ARG A 321 12.23 12.03 3.89
CA ARG A 321 13.26 13.05 4.10
C ARG A 321 14.18 12.67 5.25
#